data_AF-A0A084QI55-F1
#
_entry.id   AF-A0A084QI55-F1
#
_cell.length_a   1.000
_cell.length_b   1.000
_cell.length_c   1.000
_cell.angle_alpha   90.00
_cell.angle_beta   90.00
_cell.angle_gamma   90.00
#
_symmetry.space_group_name_H-M   'P 1'
#
loop_
_entity.id
_entity.type
_entity.pdbx_description
1 polymer ?
#
loop_
_entity_poly.entity_id
_entity_poly.type
_entity_poly.pdbx_seq_one_letter_code
_entity_poly.pdbx_strand_id
1 'polypeptide(L)'
;MTYDNSTLVDSTPSRLHAFPFIRHARKSSSDSSSGGEASPRSSLSIGTDPSSRDDDFGKHSSAAKDKKTKMPFRERMARRFGDTLSPEKSYLSYYDVCLTVEDIKALKNDWLTDNNIAFWEEYLERETLNRYPQARIVLLRPSMTFLLMKDPDMKQVVAALPQFNKVTHIFLPINDARSVSMAEGGSHWSLLLVSALDGVAFHYDSLGGSNYQEAQLATRKMSEVLNRPLRFINLEDCPQQENGSDCGVFVCLLMRHLLVKRLLSANAREKVSMSMGGKMVDSTGGRKEMLRIIENLRKEGERRRSRSASPFASKTPPRIE
;
A
#
# COMPACT_ATOMS: atom_id res chain seq x y z
N MET A 1 38.86 28.30 9.00
CA MET A 1 37.43 27.94 9.02
C MET A 1 37.29 26.55 8.46
N THR A 2 37.32 25.57 9.35
CA THR A 2 37.15 24.14 9.05
C THR A 2 36.56 23.53 10.32
N TYR A 3 35.31 23.09 10.23
CA TYR A 3 34.60 22.42 11.32
C TYR A 3 35.10 20.99 11.43
N ASP A 4 35.53 20.64 12.63
CA ASP A 4 35.95 19.31 13.02
C ASP A 4 34.72 18.43 13.33
N ASN A 5 34.88 17.15 13.01
CA ASN A 5 33.84 16.14 12.90
C ASN A 5 33.95 15.20 14.11
N SER A 6 33.04 15.29 15.07
CA SER A 6 32.94 14.29 16.15
C SER A 6 31.50 14.15 16.65
N THR A 7 30.78 13.16 16.11
CA THR A 7 29.55 12.65 16.76
C THR A 7 29.93 11.53 17.72
N LEU A 8 29.57 11.77 18.98
CA LEU A 8 29.98 11.04 20.17
C LEU A 8 29.12 9.81 20.47
N VAL A 9 29.75 8.97 21.27
CA VAL A 9 29.45 7.61 21.68
C VAL A 9 28.52 7.59 22.90
N ASP A 10 27.62 6.61 22.91
CA ASP A 10 26.98 5.85 24.01
C ASP A 10 26.99 6.39 25.45
N SER A 11 25.80 6.49 26.07
CA SER A 11 25.61 6.32 27.52
C SER A 11 24.13 6.05 27.88
N THR A 12 23.91 5.15 28.85
CA THR A 12 22.63 4.81 29.52
C THR A 12 22.87 4.87 31.05
N PRO A 13 21.86 4.63 31.93
CA PRO A 13 20.62 5.38 32.13
C PRO A 13 20.42 5.78 33.61
N SER A 14 19.57 6.79 33.87
CA SER A 14 19.19 7.19 35.24
C SER A 14 17.68 7.11 35.50
N ARG A 15 17.36 6.74 36.74
CA ARG A 15 16.07 6.28 37.29
C ARG A 15 15.03 7.38 37.56
N LEU A 16 13.76 6.95 37.47
CA LEU A 16 12.57 7.20 38.31
C LEU A 16 12.27 8.64 38.82
N HIS A 17 11.06 9.13 38.52
CA HIS A 17 10.15 9.73 39.52
C HIS A 17 8.69 9.59 39.08
N ALA A 18 7.79 9.44 40.05
CA ALA A 18 6.37 9.12 39.92
C ALA A 18 5.46 10.23 40.50
N PHE A 19 4.20 10.22 40.05
CA PHE A 19 2.95 10.84 40.59
C PHE A 19 2.65 12.32 40.24
N PRO A 20 1.36 12.79 40.31
CA PRO A 20 0.08 12.08 40.55
C PRO A 20 -1.08 12.37 39.55
N PHE A 21 -2.12 11.55 39.71
CA PHE A 21 -3.53 11.69 39.30
C PHE A 21 -4.17 13.07 39.53
N ILE A 22 -4.99 13.52 38.57
CA ILE A 22 -6.12 14.45 38.81
C ILE A 22 -7.36 13.96 38.03
N ARG A 23 -8.48 13.82 38.76
CA ARG A 23 -9.86 13.59 38.29
C ARG A 23 -10.61 14.91 38.10
N HIS A 24 -11.73 14.85 37.35
CA HIS A 24 -12.93 15.71 37.29
C HIS A 24 -13.14 16.31 35.88
N ALA A 25 -14.32 16.42 35.27
CA ALA A 25 -15.70 16.11 35.66
C ALA A 25 -16.59 16.01 34.40
N ARG A 26 -17.73 15.32 34.54
CA ARG A 26 -18.88 15.36 33.63
C ARG A 26 -19.50 16.76 33.58
N LYS A 27 -20.05 17.14 32.42
CA LYS A 27 -21.32 17.89 32.34
C LYS A 27 -22.09 17.53 31.07
N SER A 28 -23.33 17.14 31.30
CA SER A 28 -24.44 16.97 30.37
C SER A 28 -25.16 18.31 30.18
N SER A 29 -25.73 18.55 29.00
CA SER A 29 -27.01 19.25 28.85
C SER A 29 -27.59 19.02 27.45
N SER A 30 -28.90 18.80 27.45
CA SER A 30 -29.85 18.61 26.36
C SER A 30 -30.28 19.92 25.69
N ASP A 31 -30.93 19.78 24.54
CA ASP A 31 -32.18 20.46 24.07
C ASP A 31 -32.12 20.53 22.52
N SER A 32 -32.91 19.78 21.75
CA SER A 32 -34.38 19.74 21.52
C SER A 32 -34.88 20.72 20.45
N SER A 33 -35.68 20.18 19.51
CA SER A 33 -36.70 20.82 18.63
C SER A 33 -36.20 21.83 17.58
N SER A 34 -36.76 21.99 16.37
CA SER A 34 -37.94 21.43 15.67
C SER A 34 -38.02 22.05 14.26
N GLY A 35 -38.72 21.40 13.33
CA GLY A 35 -39.68 22.09 12.44
C GLY A 35 -39.35 22.23 10.95
N GLY A 36 -40.08 21.44 10.14
CA GLY A 36 -40.84 21.81 8.92
C GLY A 36 -40.10 22.34 7.68
N GLU A 37 -40.64 22.32 6.46
CA GLU A 37 -41.74 21.63 5.78
C GLU A 37 -41.66 22.08 4.29
N ALA A 38 -42.27 21.31 3.36
CA ALA A 38 -42.64 21.69 1.99
C ALA A 38 -41.49 21.82 0.94
N SER A 39 -41.61 21.48 -0.35
CA SER A 39 -42.77 21.35 -1.26
C SER A 39 -42.31 20.74 -2.63
N PRO A 40 -43.07 20.72 -3.75
CA PRO A 40 -43.39 19.47 -4.45
C PRO A 40 -42.97 19.39 -5.94
N ARG A 41 -43.40 18.26 -6.54
CA ARG A 41 -43.36 17.84 -7.96
C ARG A 41 -43.63 18.92 -9.01
N SER A 42 -43.00 18.77 -10.17
CA SER A 42 -43.66 19.01 -11.47
C SER A 42 -43.19 17.99 -12.52
N SER A 43 -44.18 17.38 -13.14
CA SER A 43 -44.16 16.59 -14.36
C SER A 43 -44.20 17.51 -15.58
N LEU A 44 -43.55 17.17 -16.69
CA LEU A 44 -44.02 17.47 -18.04
C LEU A 44 -43.39 16.50 -19.04
N SER A 45 -44.28 15.94 -19.85
CA SER A 45 -44.12 14.94 -20.91
C SER A 45 -43.94 15.58 -22.29
N ILE A 46 -43.43 14.82 -23.27
CA ILE A 46 -43.97 14.61 -24.66
C ILE A 46 -42.85 14.44 -25.71
N GLY A 47 -43.02 13.42 -26.57
CA GLY A 47 -42.59 13.40 -27.98
C GLY A 47 -41.62 12.26 -28.36
N THR A 48 -42.06 11.01 -28.53
CA THR A 48 -42.38 10.32 -29.81
C THR A 48 -41.33 10.37 -30.94
N ASP A 49 -40.72 9.20 -31.14
CA ASP A 49 -40.19 8.51 -32.35
C ASP A 49 -40.72 8.94 -33.75
N PRO A 50 -40.06 8.60 -34.89
CA PRO A 50 -39.67 7.21 -35.22
C PRO A 50 -38.40 6.94 -36.06
N SER A 51 -38.08 5.64 -36.06
CA SER A 51 -37.12 4.86 -36.87
C SER A 51 -37.49 4.66 -38.36
N SER A 52 -36.49 4.45 -39.22
CA SER A 52 -36.35 3.39 -40.29
C SER A 52 -35.21 3.77 -41.26
N ARG A 53 -34.12 2.97 -41.38
CA ARG A 53 -33.85 1.84 -42.31
C ARG A 53 -33.77 2.23 -43.79
N ASP A 54 -32.62 1.98 -44.43
CA ASP A 54 -32.45 0.91 -45.43
C ASP A 54 -31.02 0.85 -46.02
N ASP A 55 -30.65 -0.37 -46.43
CA ASP A 55 -29.38 -0.88 -46.95
C ASP A 55 -29.05 -0.43 -48.39
N ASP A 56 -27.76 -0.45 -48.79
CA ASP A 56 -27.38 -1.01 -50.10
C ASP A 56 -25.90 -1.42 -50.21
N PHE A 57 -25.69 -2.50 -50.98
CA PHE A 57 -24.49 -3.25 -51.30
C PHE A 57 -23.63 -2.58 -52.39
N GLY A 58 -22.31 -2.83 -52.37
CA GLY A 58 -21.43 -2.52 -53.50
C GLY A 58 -20.03 -3.13 -53.39
N LYS A 59 -19.84 -4.33 -53.92
CA LYS A 59 -18.53 -4.97 -54.16
C LYS A 59 -17.77 -4.24 -55.28
N HIS A 60 -16.46 -4.05 -55.13
CA HIS A 60 -15.49 -4.20 -56.22
C HIS A 60 -14.09 -4.53 -55.70
N SER A 61 -13.49 -5.58 -56.28
CA SER A 61 -12.09 -5.98 -56.11
C SER A 61 -11.15 -5.09 -56.92
N SER A 62 -9.91 -4.86 -56.46
CA SER A 62 -8.68 -5.26 -57.20
C SER A 62 -7.39 -4.67 -56.62
N ALA A 63 -6.35 -5.50 -56.71
CA ALA A 63 -4.93 -5.18 -56.95
C ALA A 63 -4.11 -4.41 -55.89
N ALA A 64 -3.13 -5.14 -55.36
CA ALA A 64 -1.96 -4.65 -54.65
C ALA A 64 -1.14 -3.62 -55.45
N LYS A 65 -0.71 -2.54 -54.78
CA LYS A 65 0.48 -1.77 -55.13
C LYS A 65 1.16 -1.24 -53.86
N ASP A 66 2.38 -1.70 -53.64
CA ASP A 66 3.33 -1.17 -52.66
C ASP A 66 3.58 0.33 -52.90
N LYS A 67 3.29 1.15 -51.88
CA LYS A 67 3.72 2.55 -51.81
C LYS A 67 4.22 2.82 -50.39
N LYS A 68 5.48 3.25 -50.28
CA LYS A 68 6.06 3.80 -49.04
C LYS A 68 5.30 5.08 -48.66
N THR A 69 4.28 4.94 -47.82
CA THR A 69 3.47 6.06 -47.32
C THR A 69 4.22 6.74 -46.18
N LYS A 70 4.68 7.98 -46.39
CA LYS A 70 5.11 8.85 -45.28
C LYS A 70 3.89 9.07 -44.39
N MET A 71 3.99 8.73 -43.10
CA MET A 71 2.86 8.77 -42.17
C MET A 71 2.17 10.14 -42.18
N PRO A 72 0.81 10.18 -42.30
CA PRO A 72 0.04 11.41 -42.33
C PRO A 72 0.27 12.25 -41.08
N PHE A 73 0.18 13.58 -41.23
CA PHE A 73 0.38 14.53 -40.14
C PHE A 73 -0.54 14.27 -38.93
N ARG A 74 -1.75 13.74 -39.14
CA ARG A 74 -2.67 13.31 -38.07
C ARG A 74 -2.11 12.16 -37.21
N GLU A 75 -1.31 11.27 -37.79
CA GLU A 75 -0.66 10.15 -37.09
C GLU A 75 0.58 10.61 -36.30
N ARG A 76 1.24 11.67 -36.78
CA ARG A 76 2.27 12.40 -36.01
C ARG A 76 1.70 13.22 -34.86
N MET A 77 0.50 13.78 -35.02
CA MET A 77 -0.25 14.42 -33.93
C MET A 77 -0.79 13.38 -32.93
N ALA A 78 -1.26 12.21 -33.37
CA ALA A 78 -1.68 11.12 -32.48
C ALA A 78 -0.53 10.61 -31.59
N ARG A 79 0.72 10.67 -32.06
CA ARG A 79 1.93 10.42 -31.24
C ARG A 79 2.32 11.59 -30.32
N ARG A 80 1.89 12.83 -30.61
CA ARG A 80 2.11 13.99 -29.73
C ARG A 80 0.98 14.22 -28.73
N PHE A 81 -0.20 13.66 -28.98
CA PHE A 81 -1.37 13.70 -28.10
C PHE A 81 -1.71 12.35 -27.45
N GLY A 82 -0.96 11.28 -27.76
CA GLY A 82 -1.11 9.94 -27.17
C GLY A 82 -0.44 9.76 -25.80
N ASP A 83 0.04 10.85 -25.20
CA ASP A 83 0.73 10.87 -23.91
C ASP A 83 -0.15 11.30 -22.72
N THR A 84 -1.46 11.44 -22.91
CA THR A 84 -2.40 11.19 -21.82
C THR A 84 -2.45 9.68 -21.62
N LEU A 85 -1.43 9.14 -20.95
CA LEU A 85 -1.44 7.76 -20.47
C LEU A 85 -2.75 7.57 -19.70
N SER A 86 -3.60 6.63 -20.14
CA SER A 86 -4.81 6.30 -19.39
C SER A 86 -4.40 5.97 -17.94
N PRO A 87 -5.15 6.44 -16.92
CA PRO A 87 -4.79 6.20 -15.52
C PRO A 87 -4.50 4.73 -15.21
N GLU A 88 -5.30 3.84 -15.81
CA GLU A 88 -5.21 2.38 -15.70
C GLU A 88 -4.02 1.74 -16.44
N LYS A 89 -3.23 2.52 -17.20
CA LYS A 89 -2.11 1.98 -17.95
C LYS A 89 -1.06 1.44 -16.99
N SER A 90 -0.71 0.16 -17.15
CA SER A 90 0.40 -0.46 -16.42
C SER A 90 1.71 0.32 -16.63
N TYR A 91 2.37 0.63 -15.52
CA TYR A 91 3.66 1.31 -15.44
C TYR A 91 4.81 0.34 -15.12
N LEU A 92 4.59 -0.57 -14.16
CA LEU A 92 5.53 -1.62 -13.77
C LEU A 92 4.76 -2.86 -13.32
N SER A 93 5.05 -4.00 -13.93
CA SER A 93 4.70 -5.32 -13.37
C SER A 93 5.92 -5.90 -12.66
N TYR A 94 5.81 -6.13 -11.36
CA TYR A 94 6.86 -6.69 -10.51
C TYR A 94 6.27 -7.86 -9.70
N TYR A 95 6.59 -9.07 -10.15
CA TYR A 95 5.98 -10.30 -9.63
C TYR A 95 4.46 -10.20 -9.61
N ASP A 96 3.83 -10.34 -8.45
CA ASP A 96 2.38 -10.39 -8.28
C ASP A 96 1.75 -8.99 -8.18
N VAL A 97 2.55 -7.92 -8.25
CA VAL A 97 2.08 -6.54 -8.16
C VAL A 97 2.24 -5.80 -9.48
N CYS A 98 1.18 -5.13 -9.91
CA CYS A 98 1.19 -4.25 -11.07
C CYS A 98 0.88 -2.81 -10.65
N LEU A 99 1.89 -1.94 -10.74
CA LEU A 99 1.72 -0.49 -10.58
C LEU A 99 1.20 0.12 -11.88
N THR A 100 0.19 0.96 -11.77
CA THR A 100 -0.38 1.78 -12.84
C THR A 100 0.27 3.17 -12.87
N VAL A 101 -0.05 3.97 -13.88
CA VAL A 101 0.39 5.38 -13.95
C VAL A 101 -0.19 6.20 -12.78
N GLU A 102 -1.41 5.88 -12.36
CA GLU A 102 -2.08 6.50 -11.21
C GLU A 102 -1.34 6.20 -9.91
N ASP A 103 -0.93 4.96 -9.68
CA ASP A 103 -0.13 4.58 -8.51
C ASP A 103 1.20 5.37 -8.44
N ILE A 104 1.81 5.67 -9.58
CA ILE A 104 3.04 6.49 -9.63
C ILE A 104 2.75 7.97 -9.37
N LYS A 105 1.61 8.49 -9.80
CA LYS A 105 1.18 9.86 -9.49
C LYS A 105 0.92 10.00 -7.98
N ALA A 106 0.19 9.03 -7.42
CA ALA A 106 -0.10 8.94 -6.00
C ALA A 106 1.19 8.91 -5.16
N LEU A 107 2.13 8.02 -5.50
CA LEU A 107 3.41 7.93 -4.80
C LEU A 107 4.23 9.21 -4.83
N LYS A 108 4.10 10.06 -5.86
CA LYS A 108 4.86 11.32 -5.94
C LYS A 108 4.43 12.29 -4.85
N ASN A 109 3.14 12.60 -4.74
CA ASN A 109 2.67 13.72 -3.91
C ASN A 109 1.26 13.53 -3.32
N ASP A 110 0.70 12.32 -3.33
CA ASP A 110 -0.66 12.04 -2.84
C ASP A 110 -0.68 10.86 -1.85
N TRP A 111 -1.88 10.49 -1.41
CA TRP A 111 -2.14 9.31 -0.59
C TRP A 111 -1.66 8.06 -1.32
N LEU A 112 -0.91 7.20 -0.62
CA LEU A 112 -0.50 5.93 -1.22
C LEU A 112 -1.71 5.02 -1.41
N THR A 113 -1.75 4.35 -2.57
CA THR A 113 -2.74 3.33 -2.89
C THR A 113 -2.36 1.98 -2.29
N ASP A 114 -3.31 1.04 -2.28
CA ASP A 114 -3.07 -0.36 -1.95
C ASP A 114 -1.90 -0.93 -2.76
N ASN A 115 -1.83 -0.63 -4.06
CA ASN A 115 -0.78 -1.12 -4.96
C ASN A 115 0.59 -0.54 -4.60
N ASN A 116 0.66 0.71 -4.12
CA ASN A 116 1.92 1.28 -3.65
C ASN A 116 2.47 0.50 -2.44
N ILE A 117 1.63 0.22 -1.46
CA ILE A 117 2.02 -0.51 -0.24
C ILE A 117 2.32 -1.97 -0.58
N ALA A 118 1.47 -2.62 -1.39
CA ALA A 118 1.67 -3.98 -1.87
C ALA A 118 2.99 -4.13 -2.64
N PHE A 119 3.34 -3.17 -3.50
CA PHE A 119 4.63 -3.14 -4.19
C PHE A 119 5.79 -3.07 -3.20
N TRP A 120 5.67 -2.22 -2.18
CA TRP A 120 6.73 -2.08 -1.18
C TRP A 120 6.94 -3.37 -0.40
N GLU A 121 5.86 -4.04 0.00
CA GLU A 121 5.95 -5.35 0.65
C GLU A 121 6.55 -6.41 -0.27
N GLU A 122 6.10 -6.50 -1.53
CA GLU A 122 6.66 -7.42 -2.53
C GLU A 122 8.16 -7.17 -2.72
N TYR A 123 8.58 -5.91 -2.78
CA TYR A 123 9.98 -5.53 -2.85
C TYR A 123 10.77 -5.98 -1.62
N LEU A 124 10.25 -5.75 -0.41
CA LEU A 124 10.89 -6.21 0.83
C LEU A 124 10.98 -7.74 0.91
N GLU A 125 9.95 -8.47 0.47
CA GLU A 125 9.98 -9.92 0.41
C GLU A 125 11.09 -10.43 -0.51
N ARG A 126 11.10 -9.92 -1.75
CA ARG A 126 12.02 -10.41 -2.80
C ARG A 126 13.47 -9.98 -2.58
N GLU A 127 13.69 -8.77 -2.10
CA GLU A 127 15.03 -8.17 -2.01
C GLU A 127 15.60 -8.17 -0.59
N THR A 128 14.75 -8.31 0.44
CA THR A 128 15.19 -8.34 1.84
C THR A 128 14.99 -9.71 2.46
N LEU A 129 13.76 -10.21 2.58
CA LEU A 129 13.47 -11.47 3.28
C LEU A 129 14.10 -12.70 2.59
N ASN A 130 14.23 -12.71 1.26
CA ASN A 130 14.94 -13.78 0.55
C ASN A 130 16.39 -14.00 1.02
N ARG A 131 17.04 -12.97 1.59
CA ARG A 131 18.39 -13.11 2.18
C ARG A 131 18.39 -13.76 3.57
N TYR A 132 17.20 -13.96 4.15
CA TYR A 132 16.99 -14.53 5.49
C TYR A 132 15.97 -15.68 5.40
N PRO A 133 16.30 -16.81 4.76
CA PRO A 133 15.35 -17.91 4.52
C PRO A 133 14.81 -18.57 5.80
N GLN A 134 15.47 -18.34 6.95
CA GLN A 134 15.00 -18.81 8.26
C GLN A 134 14.00 -17.87 8.91
N ALA A 135 13.87 -16.62 8.43
CA ALA A 135 12.90 -15.67 8.93
C ALA A 135 11.50 -16.13 8.55
N ARG A 136 10.65 -16.34 9.56
CA ARG A 136 9.26 -16.75 9.36
C ARG A 136 8.36 -15.55 9.58
N ILE A 137 8.42 -14.63 8.62
CA ILE A 137 7.73 -13.34 8.64
C ILE A 137 6.82 -13.29 7.43
N VAL A 138 5.58 -12.82 7.62
CA VAL A 138 4.62 -12.57 6.54
C VAL A 138 4.35 -11.07 6.45
N LEU A 139 4.37 -10.52 5.24
CA LEU A 139 3.84 -9.18 4.96
C LEU A 139 2.48 -9.40 4.27
N LEU A 140 1.39 -9.18 5.01
CA LEU A 140 0.05 -9.45 4.51
C LEU A 140 -0.43 -8.28 3.66
N ARG A 141 -0.71 -8.55 2.38
CA ARG A 141 -1.11 -7.52 1.42
C ARG A 141 -2.29 -6.66 1.92
N PRO A 142 -2.35 -5.36 1.59
CA PRO A 142 -3.42 -4.46 2.01
C PRO A 142 -4.83 -5.01 1.72
N SER A 143 -5.04 -5.55 0.51
CA SER A 143 -6.32 -6.14 0.09
C SER A 143 -6.73 -7.34 0.95
N MET A 144 -5.78 -8.18 1.36
CA MET A 144 -6.02 -9.34 2.21
C MET A 144 -6.32 -8.92 3.66
N THR A 145 -5.63 -7.89 4.16
CA THR A 145 -5.92 -7.30 5.46
C THR A 145 -7.32 -6.68 5.49
N PHE A 146 -7.68 -5.95 4.43
CA PHE A 146 -9.01 -5.37 4.29
C PHE A 146 -10.11 -6.45 4.23
N LEU A 147 -9.91 -7.50 3.42
CA LEU A 147 -10.83 -8.64 3.36
C LEU A 147 -11.01 -9.30 4.73
N LEU A 148 -9.90 -9.53 5.46
CA LEU A 148 -9.92 -10.08 6.82
C LEU A 148 -10.76 -9.25 7.80
N MET A 149 -10.75 -7.93 7.66
CA MET A 149 -11.46 -7.03 8.56
C MET A 149 -12.93 -6.87 8.22
N LYS A 150 -13.31 -6.96 6.93
CA LYS A 150 -14.62 -6.53 6.44
C LYS A 150 -15.51 -7.64 5.93
N ASP A 151 -14.95 -8.77 5.52
CA ASP A 151 -15.75 -9.89 5.02
C ASP A 151 -16.48 -10.59 6.19
N PRO A 152 -17.80 -10.81 6.10
CA PRO A 152 -18.55 -11.52 7.12
C PRO A 152 -18.24 -13.03 7.15
N ASP A 153 -17.84 -13.64 6.03
CA ASP A 153 -17.53 -15.06 5.92
C ASP A 153 -16.03 -15.33 6.19
N MET A 154 -15.70 -15.37 7.48
CA MET A 154 -14.35 -15.68 7.93
C MET A 154 -13.79 -17.02 7.44
N LYS A 155 -14.65 -17.99 7.07
CA LYS A 155 -14.16 -19.28 6.56
C LYS A 155 -13.56 -19.12 5.17
N GLN A 156 -14.22 -18.35 4.30
CA GLN A 156 -13.70 -18.04 2.96
C GLN A 156 -12.43 -17.20 3.04
N VAL A 157 -12.40 -16.19 3.90
CA VAL A 157 -11.19 -15.39 4.13
C VAL A 157 -10.02 -16.26 4.54
N VAL A 158 -10.19 -17.11 5.57
CA VAL A 158 -9.11 -17.98 6.07
C VAL A 158 -8.59 -18.92 4.98
N ALA A 159 -9.45 -19.38 4.06
CA ALA A 159 -9.04 -20.20 2.93
C ALA A 159 -8.19 -19.45 1.89
N ALA A 160 -8.35 -18.12 1.79
CA ALA A 160 -7.59 -17.26 0.88
C ALA A 160 -6.30 -16.69 1.51
N LEU A 161 -6.19 -16.69 2.84
CA LEU A 161 -5.00 -16.21 3.55
C LEU A 161 -3.83 -17.21 3.44
N PRO A 162 -2.58 -16.73 3.55
CA PRO A 162 -1.43 -17.63 3.65
C PRO A 162 -1.54 -18.46 4.93
N GLN A 163 -0.94 -19.65 4.92
CA GLN A 163 -0.85 -20.46 6.14
C GLN A 163 0.10 -19.79 7.14
N PHE A 164 -0.41 -19.50 8.33
CA PHE A 164 0.40 -18.91 9.41
C PHE A 164 1.13 -19.95 10.26
N ASN A 165 1.11 -21.23 9.84
CA ASN A 165 1.81 -22.29 10.53
C ASN A 165 3.29 -21.94 10.67
N LYS A 166 3.75 -21.86 11.92
CA LYS A 166 5.15 -21.56 12.28
C LYS A 166 5.59 -20.11 12.01
N VAL A 167 4.70 -19.23 11.56
CA VAL A 167 4.98 -17.80 11.39
C VAL A 167 5.26 -17.18 12.76
N THR A 168 6.29 -16.33 12.81
CA THR A 168 6.70 -15.61 14.02
C THR A 168 6.12 -14.21 14.06
N HIS A 169 6.15 -13.51 12.92
CA HIS A 169 5.69 -12.14 12.82
C HIS A 169 4.85 -11.92 11.57
N ILE A 170 3.82 -11.08 11.68
CA ILE A 170 2.93 -10.73 10.58
C ILE A 170 2.77 -9.21 10.57
N PHE A 171 3.09 -8.60 9.43
CA PHE A 171 2.81 -7.17 9.19
C PHE A 171 1.49 -7.07 8.44
N LEU A 172 0.62 -6.14 8.88
CA LEU A 172 -0.67 -5.86 8.26
C LEU A 172 -0.82 -4.34 8.09
N PRO A 173 -0.89 -3.83 6.85
CA PRO A 173 -1.33 -2.47 6.58
C PRO A 173 -2.82 -2.32 6.91
N ILE A 174 -3.16 -1.40 7.81
CA ILE A 174 -4.53 -1.15 8.27
C ILE A 174 -5.08 0.10 7.58
N ASN A 175 -6.32 0.00 7.11
CA ASN A 175 -7.07 1.11 6.53
C ASN A 175 -8.48 1.20 7.14
N ASP A 176 -9.00 2.42 7.27
CA ASP A 176 -10.32 2.75 7.82
C ASP A 176 -11.49 2.67 6.82
N ALA A 177 -11.23 2.20 5.60
CA ALA A 177 -12.24 1.91 4.60
C ALA A 177 -13.40 1.10 5.19
N ARG A 178 -14.64 1.55 4.94
CA ARG A 178 -15.84 1.01 5.61
C ARG A 178 -16.53 -0.11 4.83
N SER A 179 -16.42 -0.11 3.51
CA SER A 179 -17.18 -1.03 2.65
C SER A 179 -16.30 -1.63 1.56
N VAL A 180 -16.46 -2.93 1.32
CA VAL A 180 -15.83 -3.66 0.21
C VAL A 180 -16.39 -3.25 -1.15
N SER A 181 -17.59 -2.68 -1.19
CA SER A 181 -18.25 -2.24 -2.43
C SER A 181 -17.85 -0.83 -2.89
N MET A 182 -17.12 -0.07 -2.07
CA MET A 182 -16.67 1.28 -2.40
C MET A 182 -15.21 1.23 -2.84
N ALA A 183 -14.97 1.47 -4.13
CA ALA A 183 -13.62 1.70 -4.63
C ALA A 183 -13.02 2.94 -3.94
N GLU A 184 -11.70 2.90 -3.69
CA GLU A 184 -10.94 4.00 -3.07
C GLU A 184 -11.50 4.48 -1.73
N GLY A 185 -12.12 3.57 -0.97
CA GLY A 185 -12.58 3.85 0.38
C GLY A 185 -11.41 4.04 1.35
N GLY A 186 -11.70 4.75 2.45
CA GLY A 186 -10.73 5.00 3.52
C GLY A 186 -10.04 6.36 3.40
N SER A 187 -9.51 6.82 4.52
CA SER A 187 -8.85 8.12 4.66
C SER A 187 -7.49 8.04 5.34
N HIS A 188 -7.14 6.90 5.94
CA HIS A 188 -5.92 6.80 6.73
C HIS A 188 -5.31 5.40 6.75
N TRP A 189 -3.99 5.37 6.65
CA TRP A 189 -3.18 4.16 6.76
C TRP A 189 -2.45 4.10 8.11
N SER A 190 -2.45 2.93 8.72
CA SER A 190 -1.61 2.62 9.88
C SER A 190 -1.03 1.21 9.75
N LEU A 191 -0.13 0.81 10.65
CA LEU A 191 0.55 -0.48 10.59
C LEU A 191 0.29 -1.30 11.85
N LEU A 192 -0.08 -2.57 11.68
CA LEU A 192 -0.13 -3.56 12.75
C LEU A 192 1.00 -4.58 12.56
N LEU A 193 1.78 -4.82 13.63
CA LEU A 193 2.77 -5.89 13.70
C LEU A 193 2.35 -6.89 14.76
N VAL A 194 2.04 -8.12 14.35
CA VAL A 194 1.70 -9.23 15.25
C VAL A 194 2.95 -10.05 15.53
N SER A 195 3.35 -10.19 16.80
CA SER A 195 4.22 -11.28 17.27
C SER A 195 3.36 -12.47 17.67
N ALA A 196 3.33 -13.50 16.81
CA ALA A 196 2.48 -14.67 16.99
C ALA A 196 2.93 -15.54 18.18
N LEU A 197 4.25 -15.62 18.41
CA LEU A 197 4.82 -16.40 19.51
C LEU A 197 4.56 -15.74 20.86
N ASP A 198 4.70 -14.42 20.95
CA ASP A 198 4.47 -13.68 22.19
C ASP A 198 2.99 -13.38 22.44
N GLY A 199 2.14 -13.54 21.42
CA GLY A 199 0.70 -13.28 21.51
C GLY A 199 0.40 -11.78 21.67
N VAL A 200 1.13 -10.93 20.94
CA VAL A 200 1.02 -9.46 21.05
C VAL A 200 0.88 -8.84 19.67
N ALA A 201 0.03 -7.83 19.55
CA ALA A 201 -0.10 -7.02 18.34
C ALA A 201 0.23 -5.55 18.67
N PHE A 202 1.22 -4.99 17.97
CA PHE A 202 1.69 -3.62 18.13
C PHE A 202 1.14 -2.76 17.00
N HIS A 203 0.43 -1.69 17.35
CA HIS A 203 -0.14 -0.75 16.40
C HIS A 203 0.68 0.53 16.34
N TYR A 204 1.04 0.93 15.12
CA TYR A 204 1.79 2.13 14.80
C TYR A 204 0.95 3.04 13.92
N ASP A 205 0.69 4.25 14.40
CA ASP A 205 -0.19 5.21 13.74
C ASP A 205 0.47 6.59 13.74
N SER A 206 0.65 7.17 12.56
CA SER A 206 1.26 8.48 12.36
C SER A 206 0.28 9.64 12.55
N LEU A 207 -1.00 9.36 12.83
CA LEU A 207 -2.06 10.36 13.04
C LEU A 207 -2.81 10.12 14.36
N GLY A 208 -2.11 10.22 15.48
CA GLY A 208 -2.72 10.29 16.82
C GLY A 208 -3.59 9.09 17.20
N GLY A 209 -3.36 7.91 16.62
CA GLY A 209 -4.18 6.73 16.87
C GLY A 209 -5.55 6.76 16.19
N SER A 210 -5.70 7.51 15.08
CA SER A 210 -6.92 7.57 14.27
C SER A 210 -7.49 6.18 13.92
N ASN A 211 -6.62 5.20 13.62
CA ASN A 211 -7.01 3.83 13.28
C ASN A 211 -7.04 2.88 14.49
N TYR A 212 -7.21 3.38 15.72
CA TYR A 212 -7.19 2.53 16.91
C TYR A 212 -8.24 1.41 16.85
N GLN A 213 -9.47 1.71 16.46
CA GLN A 213 -10.57 0.74 16.45
C GLN A 213 -10.38 -0.32 15.35
N GLU A 214 -9.88 0.13 14.20
CA GLU A 214 -9.54 -0.64 13.01
C GLU A 214 -8.44 -1.64 13.35
N ALA A 215 -7.36 -1.17 13.98
CA ALA A 215 -6.24 -2.01 14.40
C ALA A 215 -6.63 -2.98 15.52
N GLN A 216 -7.50 -2.56 16.45
CA GLN A 216 -8.04 -3.45 17.48
C GLN A 216 -8.96 -4.53 16.86
N LEU A 217 -9.76 -4.20 15.85
CA LEU A 217 -10.54 -5.17 15.08
C LEU A 217 -9.63 -6.16 14.35
N ALA A 218 -8.63 -5.67 13.62
CA ALA A 218 -7.66 -6.51 12.93
C ALA A 218 -6.93 -7.47 13.89
N THR A 219 -6.59 -6.98 15.10
CA THR A 219 -6.00 -7.82 16.15
C THR A 219 -6.93 -8.94 16.60
N ARG A 220 -8.22 -8.66 16.80
CA ARG A 220 -9.22 -9.70 17.15
C ARG A 220 -9.36 -10.73 16.04
N LYS A 221 -9.44 -10.28 14.79
CA LYS A 221 -9.52 -11.17 13.61
C LYS A 221 -8.28 -12.04 13.48
N MET A 222 -7.08 -11.49 13.66
CA MET A 222 -5.86 -12.27 13.68
C MET A 222 -5.78 -13.24 14.86
N SER A 223 -6.35 -12.90 16.01
CA SER A 223 -6.45 -13.80 17.16
C SER A 223 -7.30 -15.04 16.85
N GLU A 224 -8.40 -14.87 16.11
CA GLU A 224 -9.24 -15.96 15.59
C GLU A 224 -8.47 -16.82 14.57
N VAL A 225 -7.81 -16.18 13.59
CA VAL A 225 -7.03 -16.85 12.52
C VAL A 225 -5.89 -17.69 13.11
N LEU A 226 -5.18 -17.16 14.11
CA LEU A 226 -4.07 -17.85 14.77
C LEU A 226 -4.53 -18.85 15.84
N ASN A 227 -5.84 -18.89 16.14
CA ASN A 227 -6.44 -19.65 17.25
C ASN A 227 -5.68 -19.44 18.58
N ARG A 228 -5.36 -18.17 18.88
CA ARG A 228 -4.57 -17.78 20.04
C ARG A 228 -4.94 -16.35 20.48
N PRO A 229 -5.08 -16.07 21.79
CA PRO A 229 -5.32 -14.71 22.27
C PRO A 229 -4.17 -13.78 21.89
N LEU A 230 -4.50 -12.61 21.32
CA LEU A 230 -3.55 -11.53 21.06
C LEU A 230 -3.84 -10.33 21.97
N ARG A 231 -2.81 -9.87 22.69
CA ARG A 231 -2.87 -8.61 23.43
C ARG A 231 -2.58 -7.44 22.49
N PHE A 232 -3.53 -6.51 22.39
CA PHE A 232 -3.35 -5.28 21.62
C PHE A 232 -2.53 -4.25 22.40
N ILE A 233 -1.56 -3.63 21.74
CA ILE A 233 -0.78 -2.50 22.27
C ILE A 233 -0.77 -1.40 21.21
N ASN A 234 -1.33 -0.25 21.57
CA ASN A 234 -1.20 0.97 20.78
C ASN A 234 0.09 1.70 21.16
N LEU A 235 0.99 1.95 20.21
CA LEU A 235 2.26 2.61 20.46
C LEU A 235 2.07 4.13 20.41
N GLU A 236 2.02 4.74 21.59
CA GLU A 236 1.87 6.20 21.74
C GLU A 236 3.12 6.97 21.30
N ASP A 237 4.28 6.31 21.24
CA ASP A 237 5.56 6.90 20.85
C ASP A 237 5.88 6.69 19.36
N CYS A 238 4.86 6.43 18.54
CA CYS A 238 5.02 6.34 17.09
C CYS A 238 5.35 7.72 16.50
N PRO A 239 6.31 7.82 15.56
CA PRO A 239 6.57 9.05 14.81
C PRO A 239 5.30 9.56 14.14
N GLN A 240 4.99 10.84 14.34
CA GLN A 240 3.79 11.49 13.80
C GLN A 240 4.10 12.21 12.48
N GLN A 241 3.15 12.19 11.56
CA GLN A 241 3.26 12.95 10.31
C GLN A 241 2.89 14.42 10.54
N GLU A 242 3.52 15.32 9.77
CA GLU A 242 3.23 16.75 9.83
C GLU A 242 2.18 17.19 8.80
N ASN A 243 1.95 16.38 7.75
CA ASN A 243 1.01 16.66 6.67
C ASN A 243 -0.18 15.69 6.68
N GLY A 244 -1.15 15.85 5.76
CA GLY A 244 -2.35 15.03 5.70
C GLY A 244 -2.30 13.83 4.73
N SER A 245 -1.14 13.47 4.17
CA SER A 245 -1.07 12.51 3.05
C SER A 245 0.03 11.45 3.14
N ASP A 246 0.95 11.57 4.09
CA ASP A 246 2.11 10.67 4.19
C ASP A 246 1.87 9.41 5.04
N CYS A 247 0.67 9.17 5.58
CA CYS A 247 0.38 8.02 6.42
C CYS A 247 0.82 6.68 5.80
N GLY A 248 0.53 6.45 4.51
CA GLY A 248 1.00 5.25 3.80
C GLY A 248 2.52 5.17 3.65
N VAL A 249 3.21 6.31 3.52
CA VAL A 249 4.68 6.37 3.49
C VAL A 249 5.24 5.99 4.86
N PHE A 250 4.63 6.47 5.95
CA PHE A 250 4.99 6.07 7.32
C PHE A 250 4.83 4.57 7.51
N VAL A 251 3.70 3.97 7.06
CA VAL A 251 3.51 2.52 7.08
C VAL A 251 4.68 1.79 6.40
N CYS A 252 5.05 2.19 5.19
CA CYS A 252 6.16 1.56 4.44
C CYS A 252 7.52 1.70 5.15
N LEU A 253 7.83 2.89 5.66
CA LEU A 253 9.11 3.18 6.31
C LEU A 253 9.24 2.50 7.67
N LEU A 254 8.17 2.50 8.47
CA LEU A 254 8.11 1.79 9.76
C LEU A 254 8.20 0.28 9.55
N MET A 255 7.48 -0.27 8.58
CA MET A 255 7.55 -1.69 8.23
C MET A 255 8.99 -2.12 7.91
N ARG A 256 9.68 -1.39 7.03
CA ARG A 256 11.07 -1.69 6.70
C ARG A 256 11.99 -1.55 7.92
N HIS A 257 11.79 -0.52 8.75
CA HIS A 257 12.61 -0.32 9.94
C HIS A 257 12.46 -1.46 10.93
N LEU A 258 11.22 -1.80 11.29
CA LEU A 258 10.89 -2.89 12.19
C LEU A 258 11.43 -4.22 11.63
N LEU A 259 11.18 -4.50 10.35
CA LEU A 259 11.70 -5.70 9.70
C LEU A 259 13.22 -5.80 9.78
N VAL A 260 13.94 -4.81 9.25
CA VAL A 260 15.39 -4.90 9.07
C VAL A 260 16.14 -4.68 10.39
N LYS A 261 15.80 -3.61 11.11
CA LYS A 261 16.58 -3.15 12.27
C LYS A 261 16.12 -3.78 13.59
N ARG A 262 14.89 -4.27 13.67
CA ARG A 262 14.37 -4.91 14.89
C ARG A 262 14.32 -6.42 14.76
N LEU A 263 13.69 -6.95 13.72
CA LEU A 263 13.41 -8.39 13.63
C LEU A 263 14.57 -9.19 13.03
N LEU A 264 15.16 -8.71 11.93
CA LEU A 264 16.21 -9.46 11.22
C LEU A 264 17.62 -9.23 11.78
N SER A 265 17.86 -8.08 12.43
CA SER A 265 19.15 -7.76 13.05
C SER A 265 19.27 -8.27 14.50
N ALA A 266 18.19 -8.75 15.11
CA ALA A 266 18.20 -9.21 16.48
C ALA A 266 18.77 -10.62 16.62
N ASN A 267 19.61 -10.80 17.63
CA ASN A 267 20.01 -12.14 18.05
C ASN A 267 18.81 -12.84 18.71
N ALA A 268 18.65 -14.15 18.47
CA ALA A 268 17.51 -14.93 18.95
C ALA A 268 17.31 -14.95 20.48
N ARG A 269 18.28 -14.44 21.26
CA ARG A 269 18.24 -14.38 22.73
C ARG A 269 17.97 -12.97 23.28
N GLU A 270 17.93 -11.95 22.44
CA GLU A 270 17.80 -10.57 22.86
C GLU A 270 16.34 -10.11 22.84
N LYS A 271 15.94 -9.39 23.89
CA LYS A 271 14.65 -8.70 23.89
C LYS A 271 14.75 -7.50 22.96
N VAL A 272 13.86 -7.46 21.97
CA VAL A 272 13.82 -6.36 21.01
C VAL A 272 12.73 -5.38 21.43
N SER A 273 13.10 -4.11 21.61
CA SER A 273 12.11 -3.05 21.82
C SER A 273 11.36 -2.75 20.51
N MET A 274 10.04 -2.76 20.59
CA MET A 274 9.12 -2.41 19.51
C MET A 274 8.75 -0.92 19.50
N SER A 275 9.25 -0.15 20.47
CA SER A 275 9.10 1.30 20.53
C SER A 275 9.77 2.00 19.35
N MET A 276 9.12 3.05 18.87
CA MET A 276 9.61 3.95 17.84
C MET A 276 9.86 5.38 18.36
N GLY A 277 9.82 5.57 19.69
CA GLY A 277 10.13 6.83 20.35
C GLY A 277 11.51 7.36 19.96
N GLY A 278 11.56 8.66 19.65
CA GLY A 278 12.79 9.34 19.22
C GLY A 278 13.29 8.96 17.82
N LYS A 279 12.52 8.16 17.05
CA LYS A 279 12.83 7.93 15.62
C LYS A 279 12.21 9.03 14.78
N MET A 280 12.99 9.54 13.83
CA MET A 280 12.51 10.47 12.82
C MET A 280 12.22 9.72 11.53
N VAL A 281 11.15 10.12 10.84
CA VAL A 281 10.74 9.55 9.55
C VAL A 281 10.85 10.65 8.50
N ASP A 282 11.74 10.45 7.53
CA ASP A 282 11.83 11.31 6.34
C ASP A 282 10.92 10.77 5.25
N SER A 283 9.66 11.20 5.25
CA SER A 283 8.66 10.78 4.28
C SER A 283 8.99 11.23 2.85
N THR A 284 9.55 12.44 2.70
CA THR A 284 9.97 12.98 1.40
C THR A 284 11.11 12.15 0.80
N GLY A 285 12.11 11.80 1.61
CA GLY A 285 13.17 10.87 1.24
C GLY A 285 12.62 9.49 0.90
N GLY A 286 11.67 8.98 1.70
CA GLY A 286 10.98 7.72 1.45
C GLY A 286 10.28 7.65 0.10
N ARG A 287 9.51 8.68 -0.28
CA ARG A 287 8.86 8.77 -1.60
C ARG A 287 9.89 8.76 -2.73
N LYS A 288 10.95 9.57 -2.61
CA LYS A 288 12.04 9.63 -3.60
C LYS A 288 12.75 8.28 -3.75
N GLU A 289 12.96 7.57 -2.65
CA GLU A 289 13.57 6.24 -2.65
C GLU A 289 12.69 5.22 -3.37
N MET A 290 11.41 5.13 -3.00
CA MET A 290 10.46 4.20 -3.65
C MET A 290 10.37 4.45 -5.16
N LEU A 291 10.26 5.71 -5.58
CA LEU A 291 10.24 6.08 -6.99
C LEU A 291 11.53 5.67 -7.71
N ARG A 292 12.69 5.87 -7.08
CA ARG A 292 13.98 5.45 -7.66
C ARG A 292 14.06 3.94 -7.83
N ILE A 293 13.59 3.18 -6.85
CA ILE A 293 13.54 1.71 -6.91
C ILE A 293 12.66 1.25 -8.08
N ILE A 294 11.44 1.76 -8.17
CA ILE A 294 10.48 1.45 -9.25
C ILE A 294 11.11 1.74 -10.61
N GLU A 295 11.71 2.92 -10.78
CA GLU A 295 12.32 3.34 -12.04
C GLU A 295 13.51 2.45 -12.43
N ASN A 296 14.33 2.04 -11.46
CA ASN A 296 15.44 1.12 -11.70
C ASN A 296 14.94 -0.27 -12.15
N LEU A 297 13.94 -0.82 -11.46
CA LEU A 297 13.33 -2.10 -11.80
C LEU A 297 12.68 -2.07 -13.20
N ARG A 298 11.98 -0.97 -13.51
CA ARG A 298 11.38 -0.77 -14.84
C ARG A 298 12.43 -0.75 -15.95
N LYS A 299 13.49 0.05 -15.79
CA LYS A 299 14.60 0.12 -16.75
C LYS A 299 15.28 -1.23 -16.93
N GLU A 300 15.46 -1.98 -15.84
CA GLU A 300 16.03 -3.33 -15.90
C GLU A 300 15.13 -4.29 -16.68
N GLY A 301 13.82 -4.27 -16.43
CA GLY A 301 12.84 -5.06 -17.18
C GLY A 301 12.82 -4.71 -18.68
N GLU A 302 12.90 -3.43 -19.04
CA GLU A 302 12.99 -2.97 -20.43
C GLU A 302 14.27 -3.45 -21.12
N ARG A 303 15.42 -3.41 -20.43
CA ARG A 303 16.70 -3.94 -20.93
C ARG A 303 16.63 -5.44 -21.20
N ARG A 304 16.07 -6.22 -20.25
CA ARG A 304 15.93 -7.67 -20.41
C ARG A 304 15.05 -8.03 -21.61
N ARG A 305 13.90 -7.38 -21.77
CA ARG A 305 13.01 -7.57 -22.93
C ARG A 305 13.68 -7.21 -24.26
N SER A 306 14.46 -6.12 -24.28
CA SER A 306 15.18 -5.68 -25.48
C SER A 306 16.28 -6.67 -25.88
N ARG A 307 16.97 -7.30 -24.91
CA ARG A 307 17.96 -8.36 -25.17
C ARG A 307 17.32 -9.65 -25.69
N SER A 308 16.17 -10.05 -25.14
CA SER A 308 15.43 -11.23 -25.60
C SER A 308 14.75 -11.04 -26.96
N ALA A 309 14.46 -9.80 -27.36
CA ALA A 309 13.88 -9.46 -28.66
C ALA A 309 14.92 -9.22 -29.77
N SER A 310 16.22 -9.33 -29.46
CA SER A 310 17.27 -9.19 -30.46
C SER A 310 17.31 -10.42 -31.39
N PRO A 311 17.28 -10.25 -32.73
CA PRO A 311 17.40 -11.37 -33.68
C PRO A 311 18.76 -12.09 -33.64
N PHE A 312 19.72 -11.58 -32.85
CA PHE A 312 21.04 -12.17 -32.62
C PHE A 312 21.20 -12.86 -31.25
N ALA A 313 20.12 -13.04 -30.47
CA ALA A 313 20.20 -13.86 -29.26
C ALA A 313 20.57 -15.30 -29.63
N SER A 314 21.80 -15.72 -29.29
CA SER A 314 22.33 -17.04 -29.62
C SER A 314 21.39 -18.13 -29.10
N LYS A 315 20.88 -18.98 -30.01
CA LYS A 315 20.06 -20.17 -29.71
C LYS A 315 20.87 -21.30 -29.07
N THR A 316 21.85 -20.99 -28.24
CA THR A 316 22.61 -21.99 -27.48
C THR A 316 22.11 -21.97 -26.04
N PRO A 317 21.44 -23.05 -25.58
CA PRO A 317 21.04 -23.16 -24.18
C PRO A 317 22.29 -23.12 -23.28
N PRO A 318 22.17 -22.54 -22.07
CA PRO A 318 23.29 -22.48 -21.13
C PRO A 318 23.72 -23.91 -20.77
N ARG A 319 25.00 -24.23 -21.03
CA ARG A 319 25.63 -25.47 -20.60
C ARG A 319 26.01 -25.31 -19.13
N ILE A 320 25.54 -26.23 -18.29
CA ILE A 320 25.95 -26.35 -16.89
C ILE A 320 27.31 -27.06 -16.88
N GLU A 321 28.30 -26.45 -16.26
CA GLU A 321 29.42 -27.14 -15.59
C GLU A 321 29.29 -26.87 -14.09
#